data_AF-A0A8D8I624-F1
#
_entry.id   AF-A0A8D8I624-F1
#
_cell.length_a   1.000
_cell.length_b   1.000
_cell.length_c   1.000
_cell.angle_alpha   90.00
_cell.angle_beta   90.00
_cell.angle_gamma   90.00
#
_symmetry.space_group_name_H-M   'P 1'
#
loop_
_entity.id
_entity.type
_entity.pdbx_description
1 polymer ?
#
loop_
_entity_poly.entity_id
_entity_poly.type
_entity_poly.pdbx_seq_one_letter_code
_entity_poly.pdbx_strand_id
1 'polypeptide(L)'
;DPIRNGIRSHHFNQLITVVLPDVASIPVALETALADSDHYLVRNVSLRALTNRAFLEGFVKRGTFYAVSFRTRLDTDDCVAVTPAGVLVLHLNKETYQTLGLEGRVSQFARKRNSKYVVQIDLKTLVPETNQLARVQECLGRESLGRFTLQVAWTPPSDGKICASSVAKHFAEIDAAIKVELMPTAIKTHQECGLQVPEFSLGEDVGKEFCTGAELVEFMGMLALSCETEEDEYLNS
;
A
#
# COMPACT_ATOMS: atom_id res chain seq x y z
N ASP A 1 18.00 13.47 0.66
CA ASP A 1 16.87 14.08 1.39
C ASP A 1 16.18 12.99 2.21
N PRO A 2 16.35 12.99 3.55
CA PRO A 2 15.81 11.97 4.44
C PRO A 2 14.28 11.88 4.39
N ILE A 3 13.58 13.00 4.18
CA ILE A 3 12.10 13.04 4.13
C ILE A 3 11.62 12.29 2.88
N ARG A 4 12.19 12.64 1.71
CA ARG A 4 11.85 11.96 0.45
C ARG A 4 12.17 10.47 0.50
N ASN A 5 13.29 10.10 1.13
CA ASN A 5 13.66 8.69 1.28
C ASN A 5 12.69 7.95 2.21
N GLY A 6 12.28 8.57 3.32
CA GLY A 6 11.26 8.03 4.22
C GLY A 6 9.95 7.74 3.50
N ILE A 7 9.40 8.74 2.79
CA ILE A 7 8.17 8.61 2.01
C ILE A 7 8.29 7.49 0.97
N ARG A 8 9.39 7.48 0.18
CA ARG A 8 9.59 6.50 -0.89
C ARG A 8 9.78 5.07 -0.38
N SER A 9 10.26 4.91 0.86
CA SER A 9 10.42 3.58 1.47
C SER A 9 9.09 2.99 1.97
N HIS A 10 8.05 3.81 2.12
CA HIS A 10 6.72 3.40 2.58
C HIS A 10 5.77 3.20 1.40
N HIS A 11 5.80 2.00 0.83
CA HIS A 11 5.17 1.72 -0.46
C HIS A 11 3.63 1.62 -0.42
N PHE A 12 3.04 1.30 0.73
CA PHE A 12 1.61 1.02 0.84
C PHE A 12 0.98 2.00 1.83
N ASN A 13 0.17 2.92 1.32
CA ASN A 13 -0.49 3.96 2.11
C ASN A 13 -2.00 3.78 2.01
N GLN A 14 -2.67 3.61 3.15
CA GLN A 14 -4.13 3.41 3.19
C GLN A 14 -4.89 4.72 3.42
N LEU A 15 -4.31 5.62 4.21
CA LEU A 15 -4.92 6.89 4.60
C LEU A 15 -3.84 7.96 4.64
N ILE A 16 -4.16 9.13 4.08
CA ILE A 16 -3.35 10.33 4.16
C ILE A 16 -4.29 11.44 4.66
N THR A 17 -3.91 12.08 5.77
CA THR A 17 -4.62 13.24 6.30
C THR A 17 -3.70 14.44 6.24
N VAL A 18 -4.22 15.57 5.77
CA VAL A 18 -3.50 16.83 5.69
C VAL A 18 -4.29 17.85 6.50
N VAL A 19 -3.63 18.44 7.50
CA VAL A 19 -4.19 19.52 8.33
C VAL A 19 -3.56 20.83 7.86
N LEU A 20 -4.40 21.80 7.53
CA LEU A 20 -3.99 23.11 7.03
C LEU A 20 -4.53 24.18 8.00
N PRO A 21 -3.68 24.78 8.84
CA PRO A 21 -4.09 25.90 9.68
C PRO A 21 -4.27 27.18 8.86
N ASP A 22 -5.20 28.03 9.28
CA ASP A 22 -5.43 29.37 8.71
C ASP A 22 -5.65 29.40 7.18
N VAL A 23 -6.39 28.41 6.66
CA VAL A 23 -6.82 28.38 5.27
C VAL A 23 -8.33 28.51 5.15
N ALA A 24 -8.79 29.38 4.26
CA ALA A 24 -10.21 29.56 3.97
C ALA A 24 -10.79 28.43 3.09
N SER A 25 -9.93 27.77 2.31
CA SER A 25 -10.30 26.67 1.42
C SER A 25 -9.10 25.78 1.09
N ILE A 26 -9.37 24.58 0.58
CA ILE A 26 -8.33 23.63 0.18
C ILE A 26 -7.62 24.16 -1.08
N PRO A 27 -6.28 24.19 -1.11
CA PRO A 27 -5.55 24.60 -2.31
C PRO A 27 -5.83 23.69 -3.51
N VAL A 28 -6.14 24.28 -4.66
CA VAL A 28 -6.39 23.54 -5.93
C VAL A 28 -5.24 22.60 -6.31
N ALA A 29 -4.00 22.99 -5.99
CA ALA A 29 -2.83 22.13 -6.23
C ALA A 29 -2.89 20.82 -5.44
N LEU A 30 -3.46 20.84 -4.23
CA LEU A 30 -3.65 19.64 -3.41
C LEU A 30 -4.76 18.77 -3.98
N GLU A 31 -5.89 19.37 -4.36
CA GLU A 31 -7.00 18.64 -5.01
C GLU A 31 -6.53 17.94 -6.29
N THR A 32 -5.77 18.65 -7.12
CA THR A 32 -5.21 18.11 -8.37
C THR A 32 -4.24 16.96 -8.10
N ALA A 33 -3.40 17.08 -7.07
CA ALA A 33 -2.45 16.02 -6.70
C ALA A 33 -3.14 14.75 -6.20
N LEU A 34 -4.35 14.87 -5.63
CA LEU A 34 -5.13 13.74 -5.11
C LEU A 34 -6.03 13.09 -6.17
N ALA A 35 -6.36 13.79 -7.26
CA ALA A 35 -7.30 13.34 -8.27
C ALA A 35 -6.87 12.05 -9.02
N ASP A 36 -5.56 11.82 -9.19
CA ASP A 36 -5.01 10.65 -9.92
C ASP A 36 -4.60 9.48 -9.01
N SER A 37 -5.26 9.34 -7.85
CA SER A 37 -4.91 8.32 -6.84
C SER A 37 -5.77 7.06 -6.87
N ASP A 38 -6.60 6.91 -7.91
CA ASP A 38 -7.47 5.76 -8.09
C ASP A 38 -6.70 4.44 -8.16
N HIS A 39 -7.32 3.39 -7.62
CA HIS A 39 -6.78 2.03 -7.63
C HIS A 39 -7.88 1.03 -7.97
N TYR A 40 -7.51 -0.24 -8.10
CA TYR A 40 -8.43 -1.30 -8.49
C TYR A 40 -8.50 -2.38 -7.43
N LEU A 41 -9.69 -2.90 -7.19
CA LEU A 41 -9.90 -4.12 -6.45
C LEU A 41 -10.11 -5.28 -7.42
N VAL A 42 -9.15 -6.21 -7.44
CA VAL A 42 -9.14 -7.36 -8.33
C VAL A 42 -9.42 -8.62 -7.51
N ARG A 43 -10.55 -9.26 -7.76
CA ARG A 43 -11.02 -10.42 -6.99
C ARG A 43 -10.69 -11.72 -7.71
N ASN A 44 -10.50 -12.77 -6.92
CA ASN A 44 -10.36 -14.14 -7.38
C ASN A 44 -9.11 -14.38 -8.26
N VAL A 45 -7.98 -13.75 -7.90
CA VAL A 45 -6.73 -13.81 -8.65
C VAL A 45 -5.90 -15.02 -8.23
N SER A 46 -5.55 -15.88 -9.18
CA SER A 46 -4.45 -16.84 -9.00
C SER A 46 -3.11 -16.10 -9.13
N LEU A 47 -2.17 -16.33 -8.22
CA LEU A 47 -0.88 -15.65 -8.26
C LEU A 47 -0.05 -16.02 -9.49
N ARG A 48 -0.37 -17.14 -10.17
CA ARG A 48 0.18 -17.48 -11.49
C ARG A 48 -0.02 -16.36 -12.52
N ALA A 49 -1.14 -15.61 -12.43
CA ALA A 49 -1.40 -14.48 -13.32
C ALA A 49 -0.30 -13.40 -13.26
N LEU A 50 0.31 -13.21 -12.09
CA LEU A 50 1.40 -12.24 -11.85
C LEU A 50 2.75 -12.69 -12.44
N THR A 51 2.79 -13.85 -13.10
CA THR A 51 3.98 -14.40 -13.77
C THR A 51 3.75 -14.66 -15.25
N ASN A 52 2.61 -14.20 -15.79
CA ASN A 52 2.34 -14.29 -17.21
C ASN A 52 3.26 -13.32 -17.97
N ARG A 53 3.71 -13.72 -19.16
CA ARG A 53 4.64 -12.93 -19.98
C ARG A 53 4.13 -11.52 -20.24
N ALA A 54 2.84 -11.38 -20.59
CA ALA A 54 2.21 -10.08 -20.80
C ALA A 54 2.25 -9.21 -19.53
N PHE A 55 2.08 -9.81 -18.35
CA PHE A 55 2.14 -9.11 -17.09
C PHE A 55 3.56 -8.61 -16.76
N LEU A 56 4.54 -9.53 -16.83
CA LEU A 56 5.94 -9.25 -16.50
C LEU A 56 6.54 -8.17 -17.42
N GLU A 57 6.37 -8.33 -18.73
CA GLU A 57 6.92 -7.41 -19.73
C GLU A 57 6.13 -6.09 -19.82
N GLY A 58 4.81 -6.14 -19.59
CA GLY A 58 3.92 -4.99 -19.75
C GLY A 58 3.87 -4.07 -18.53
N PHE A 59 3.82 -4.62 -17.32
CA PHE A 59 3.56 -3.85 -16.10
C PHE A 59 4.76 -3.80 -15.16
N VAL A 60 5.43 -4.92 -14.93
CA VAL A 60 6.53 -5.02 -13.96
C VAL A 60 7.83 -4.42 -14.49
N LYS A 61 8.18 -4.69 -15.75
CA LYS A 61 9.45 -4.22 -16.36
C LYS A 61 9.35 -2.82 -16.95
N ARG A 62 8.15 -2.39 -17.38
CA ARG A 62 7.93 -1.08 -18.04
C ARG A 62 7.38 0.00 -17.15
N GLY A 63 6.78 -0.33 -16.01
CA GLY A 63 6.21 0.64 -15.08
C GLY A 63 6.45 0.26 -13.63
N THR A 64 5.71 0.88 -12.73
CA THR A 64 5.77 0.58 -11.30
C THR A 64 4.45 0.00 -10.86
N PHE A 65 4.44 -1.31 -10.57
CA PHE A 65 3.25 -2.04 -10.16
C PHE A 65 3.22 -2.24 -8.65
N TYR A 66 2.05 -2.00 -8.06
CA TYR A 66 1.77 -2.19 -6.66
C TYR A 66 0.60 -3.15 -6.52
N ALA A 67 0.74 -4.12 -5.62
CA ALA A 67 -0.39 -4.93 -5.19
C ALA A 67 -0.28 -5.31 -3.72
N VAL A 68 -1.42 -5.43 -3.04
CA VAL A 68 -1.50 -5.97 -1.69
C VAL A 68 -2.79 -6.77 -1.52
N SER A 69 -2.75 -7.85 -0.76
CA SER A 69 -3.94 -8.65 -0.46
C SER A 69 -4.95 -7.85 0.38
N PHE A 70 -6.21 -7.88 -0.04
CA PHE A 70 -7.29 -7.12 0.55
C PHE A 70 -7.97 -7.91 1.68
N ARG A 71 -8.18 -7.26 2.83
CA ARG A 71 -8.85 -7.82 4.03
C ARG A 71 -8.24 -9.13 4.54
N THR A 72 -6.93 -9.29 4.38
CA THR A 72 -6.16 -10.39 4.98
C THR A 72 -5.35 -9.87 6.17
N ARG A 73 -5.34 -10.61 7.28
CA ARG A 73 -4.58 -10.27 8.48
C ARG A 73 -3.24 -10.96 8.45
N LEU A 74 -2.16 -10.18 8.56
CA LEU A 74 -0.77 -10.67 8.49
C LEU A 74 -0.48 -11.81 9.47
N ASP A 75 -1.11 -11.80 10.64
CA ASP A 75 -0.87 -12.76 11.71
C ASP A 75 -1.59 -14.10 11.52
N THR A 76 -2.72 -14.12 10.81
CA THR A 76 -3.59 -15.31 10.69
C THR A 76 -3.68 -15.85 9.28
N ASP A 77 -3.63 -14.98 8.27
CA ASP A 77 -3.96 -15.32 6.90
C ASP A 77 -2.71 -15.36 6.03
N ASP A 78 -2.82 -15.99 4.87
CA ASP A 78 -1.82 -15.83 3.82
C ASP A 78 -1.98 -14.45 3.20
N CYS A 79 -0.89 -13.68 3.16
CA CYS A 79 -0.86 -12.33 2.62
C CYS A 79 0.11 -12.23 1.45
N VAL A 80 -0.22 -11.35 0.51
CA VAL A 80 0.50 -11.18 -0.73
C VAL A 80 0.75 -9.70 -0.94
N ALA A 81 1.96 -9.35 -1.37
CA ALA A 81 2.28 -7.99 -1.79
C ALA A 81 3.22 -8.00 -3.00
N VAL A 82 3.06 -7.04 -3.91
CA VAL A 82 4.05 -6.73 -4.94
C VAL A 82 4.57 -5.33 -4.68
N THR A 83 5.88 -5.25 -4.44
CA THR A 83 6.58 -4.00 -4.18
C THR A 83 6.92 -3.26 -5.48
N PRO A 84 7.15 -1.93 -5.45
CA PRO A 84 7.58 -1.17 -6.63
C PRO A 84 8.90 -1.65 -7.24
N ALA A 85 9.73 -2.34 -6.45
CA ALA A 85 10.93 -2.98 -6.94
C ALA A 85 10.65 -4.13 -7.92
N GLY A 86 9.41 -4.62 -8.01
CA GLY A 86 9.03 -5.80 -8.78
C GLY A 86 9.22 -7.10 -8.01
N VAL A 87 9.28 -7.03 -6.68
CA VAL A 87 9.39 -8.23 -5.83
C VAL A 87 8.00 -8.62 -5.34
N LEU A 88 7.59 -9.85 -5.68
CA LEU A 88 6.43 -10.51 -5.10
C LEU A 88 6.82 -11.10 -3.74
N VAL A 89 6.12 -10.68 -2.69
CA VAL A 89 6.33 -11.09 -1.31
C VAL A 89 5.10 -11.86 -0.85
N LEU A 90 5.31 -13.09 -0.40
CA LEU A 90 4.27 -13.94 0.18
C LEU A 90 4.56 -14.11 1.67
N HIS A 91 3.60 -13.74 2.50
CA HIS A 91 3.57 -14.06 3.92
C HIS A 91 2.63 -15.23 4.12
N LEU A 92 3.19 -16.40 4.40
CA LEU A 92 2.46 -17.66 4.38
C LEU A 92 2.42 -18.31 5.75
N ASN A 93 1.30 -18.95 6.05
CA ASN A 93 1.15 -19.92 7.11
C ASN A 93 2.06 -21.13 6.86
N LYS A 94 2.38 -21.85 7.94
CA LYS A 94 3.24 -23.03 7.89
C LYS A 94 2.76 -24.08 6.90
N GLU A 95 1.46 -24.37 6.88
CA GLU A 95 0.85 -25.38 6.01
C GLU A 95 1.00 -24.99 4.54
N THR A 96 0.54 -23.79 4.18
CA THR A 96 0.66 -23.25 2.81
C THR A 96 2.11 -23.19 2.33
N TYR A 97 3.03 -22.76 3.20
CA TYR A 97 4.46 -22.71 2.85
C TYR A 97 5.03 -24.09 2.53
N GLN A 98 4.72 -25.09 3.35
CA GLN A 98 5.22 -26.46 3.18
C GLN A 98 4.70 -27.12 1.89
N THR A 99 3.48 -26.79 1.47
CA THR A 99 2.90 -27.30 0.22
C THR A 99 3.30 -26.49 -1.01
N LEU A 100 3.74 -25.24 -0.86
CA LEU A 100 4.07 -24.36 -1.99
C LEU A 100 5.30 -24.82 -2.77
N GLY A 101 6.35 -25.28 -2.07
CA GLY A 101 7.58 -25.80 -2.70
C GLY A 101 8.56 -24.73 -3.22
N LEU A 102 8.43 -23.49 -2.73
CA LEU A 102 9.35 -22.38 -2.98
C LEU A 102 10.20 -22.09 -1.75
N GLU A 103 11.43 -21.65 -1.98
CA GLU A 103 12.35 -21.28 -0.92
C GLU A 103 11.89 -19.99 -0.23
N GLY A 104 11.86 -20.02 1.09
CA GLY A 104 11.53 -18.88 1.93
C GLY A 104 12.29 -18.90 3.25
N ARG A 105 11.98 -17.94 4.11
CA ARG A 105 12.58 -17.76 5.43
C ARG A 105 11.52 -17.59 6.50
N VAL A 106 11.83 -17.96 7.74
CA VAL A 106 10.92 -17.70 8.87
C VAL A 106 10.73 -16.20 9.04
N SER A 107 9.48 -15.76 9.20
CA SER A 107 9.15 -14.35 9.44
C SER A 107 9.77 -13.85 10.74
N GLN A 108 10.36 -12.66 10.74
CA GLN A 108 10.98 -12.05 11.93
C GLN A 108 9.97 -11.87 13.07
N PHE A 109 8.72 -11.53 12.73
CA PHE A 109 7.62 -11.31 13.67
C PHE A 109 7.10 -12.60 14.32
N ALA A 110 7.33 -13.76 13.68
CA ALA A 110 6.84 -15.05 14.15
C ALA A 110 7.95 -15.96 14.73
N ARG A 111 9.17 -15.44 14.97
CA ARG A 111 10.33 -16.23 15.44
C ARG A 111 10.06 -17.07 16.69
N LYS A 112 9.18 -16.61 17.60
CA LYS A 112 8.85 -17.37 18.81
C LYS A 112 7.88 -18.53 18.57
N ARG A 113 7.09 -18.50 17.50
CA ARG A 113 6.03 -19.50 17.22
C ARG A 113 6.24 -20.28 15.92
N ASN A 114 7.23 -19.92 15.09
CA ASN A 114 7.53 -20.55 13.79
C ASN A 114 6.30 -20.78 12.90
N SER A 115 5.33 -19.88 12.96
CA SER A 115 4.02 -20.03 12.32
C SER A 115 3.91 -19.34 10.97
N LYS A 116 4.82 -18.41 10.66
CA LYS A 116 4.81 -17.62 9.42
C LYS A 116 6.14 -17.67 8.68
N TYR A 117 6.04 -17.79 7.36
CA TYR A 117 7.17 -17.84 6.43
C TYR A 117 7.03 -16.74 5.40
N VAL A 118 8.16 -16.22 4.94
CA VAL A 118 8.24 -15.18 3.91
C VAL A 118 8.95 -15.76 2.71
N VAL A 119 8.27 -15.76 1.56
CA VAL A 119 8.83 -16.10 0.25
C VAL A 119 8.94 -14.80 -0.55
N GLN A 120 10.09 -14.58 -1.19
CA GLN A 120 10.34 -13.41 -2.02
C GLN A 120 10.76 -13.85 -3.41
N ILE A 121 10.08 -13.34 -4.43
CA ILE A 121 10.32 -13.70 -5.83
C ILE A 121 10.53 -12.40 -6.59
N ASP A 122 11.72 -12.22 -7.16
CA ASP A 122 12.01 -11.08 -8.02
C ASP A 122 11.42 -11.32 -9.41
N LEU A 123 10.28 -10.66 -9.68
CA LEU A 123 9.55 -10.78 -10.95
C LEU A 123 10.32 -10.20 -12.13
N LYS A 124 11.28 -9.28 -11.90
CA LYS A 124 12.09 -8.69 -12.98
C LYS A 124 13.14 -9.66 -13.49
N THR A 125 13.65 -10.53 -12.61
CA THR A 125 14.63 -11.58 -12.95
C THR A 125 14.02 -12.78 -13.67
N LEU A 126 12.69 -12.94 -13.61
CA LEU A 126 12.01 -14.02 -14.31
C LEU A 126 12.08 -13.81 -15.83
N VAL A 127 12.76 -14.74 -16.49
CA VAL A 127 12.88 -14.77 -17.96
C VAL A 127 11.86 -15.77 -18.52
N PRO A 128 11.12 -15.40 -19.58
CA PRO A 128 10.24 -16.32 -20.29
C PRO A 128 10.93 -17.63 -20.68
N GLU A 129 10.18 -18.74 -20.72
CA GLU A 129 10.65 -20.04 -21.22
C GLU A 129 11.81 -20.68 -20.43
N THR A 130 12.05 -20.22 -19.20
CA THR A 130 13.02 -20.84 -18.28
C THR A 130 12.37 -21.85 -17.35
N ASN A 131 13.15 -22.86 -16.94
CA ASN A 131 12.74 -23.83 -15.91
C ASN A 131 12.40 -23.15 -14.58
N GLN A 132 13.08 -22.04 -14.26
CA GLN A 132 12.80 -21.25 -13.07
C GLN A 132 11.40 -20.63 -13.12
N LEU A 133 11.05 -19.97 -14.23
CA LEU A 133 9.71 -19.41 -14.42
C LEU A 133 8.64 -20.51 -14.39
N ALA A 134 8.88 -21.63 -15.08
CA ALA A 134 7.95 -22.76 -15.12
C ALA A 134 7.67 -23.30 -13.70
N ARG A 135 8.72 -23.48 -12.88
CA ARG A 135 8.59 -23.90 -11.48
C ARG A 135 7.80 -22.89 -10.66
N VAL A 136 8.12 -21.59 -10.79
CA VAL A 136 7.39 -20.53 -10.06
C VAL A 136 5.91 -20.51 -10.46
N GLN A 137 5.60 -20.62 -11.76
CA GLN A 137 4.24 -20.66 -12.28
C GLN A 137 3.45 -21.86 -11.75
N GLU A 138 4.08 -23.03 -11.67
CA GLU A 138 3.47 -24.22 -11.11
C GLU A 138 3.15 -24.00 -9.63
N CYS A 139 4.13 -23.57 -8.82
CA CYS A 139 3.95 -23.30 -7.40
C CYS A 139 2.86 -22.26 -7.13
N LEU A 140 2.88 -21.13 -7.84
CA LEU A 140 1.89 -20.05 -7.68
C LEU A 140 0.50 -20.40 -8.24
N GLY A 141 0.40 -21.49 -9.00
CA GLY A 141 -0.86 -22.03 -9.52
C GLY A 141 -1.48 -23.13 -8.65
N ARG A 142 -0.83 -23.54 -7.55
CA ARG A 142 -1.32 -24.62 -6.68
C ARG A 142 -2.59 -24.22 -5.95
N GLU A 143 -3.55 -25.15 -5.87
CA GLU A 143 -4.81 -24.95 -5.14
C GLU A 143 -4.59 -24.65 -3.65
N SER A 144 -3.53 -25.21 -3.04
CA SER A 144 -3.18 -24.95 -1.64
C SER A 144 -2.89 -23.49 -1.34
N LEU A 145 -2.46 -22.71 -2.33
CA LEU A 145 -2.21 -21.28 -2.18
C LEU A 145 -3.50 -20.45 -2.33
N GLY A 146 -4.55 -21.06 -2.88
CA GLY A 146 -5.84 -20.43 -3.11
C GLY A 146 -5.79 -19.30 -4.13
N ARG A 147 -6.83 -18.46 -4.08
CA ARG A 147 -6.97 -17.25 -4.90
C ARG A 147 -7.14 -16.05 -3.98
N PHE A 148 -6.62 -14.91 -4.42
CA PHE A 148 -6.57 -13.69 -3.62
C PHE A 148 -7.52 -12.63 -4.16
N THR A 149 -7.98 -11.77 -3.26
CA THR A 149 -8.45 -10.44 -3.64
C THR A 149 -7.31 -9.46 -3.42
N LEU A 150 -6.96 -8.67 -4.43
CA LEU A 150 -5.82 -7.76 -4.42
C LEU A 150 -6.31 -6.31 -4.63
N GLN A 151 -5.81 -5.37 -3.82
CA GLN A 151 -5.79 -3.97 -4.20
C GLN A 151 -4.57 -3.73 -5.10
N VAL A 152 -4.77 -3.13 -6.26
CA VAL A 152 -3.78 -2.99 -7.32
C VAL A 152 -3.72 -1.55 -7.80
N ALA A 153 -2.52 -1.02 -7.96
CA ALA A 153 -2.25 0.24 -8.63
C ALA A 153 -1.05 0.09 -9.57
N TRP A 154 -1.04 0.83 -10.67
CA TRP A 154 0.07 0.82 -11.60
C TRP A 154 0.38 2.22 -12.11
N THR A 155 1.63 2.61 -11.98
CA THR A 155 2.15 3.85 -12.55
C THR A 155 2.82 3.52 -13.89
N PRO A 156 2.26 4.00 -15.02
CA PRO A 156 2.85 3.79 -16.34
C PRO A 156 4.22 4.48 -16.47
N PRO A 157 5.04 4.08 -17.46
CA PRO A 157 6.23 4.84 -17.81
C PRO A 157 5.89 6.29 -18.22
N SER A 158 6.84 7.19 -18.03
CA SER A 158 6.67 8.63 -18.30
C SER A 158 6.51 9.01 -19.78
N ASP A 159 6.44 8.04 -20.69
CA ASP A 159 6.32 8.25 -22.13
C ASP A 159 4.89 8.59 -22.59
N GLY A 160 3.91 8.56 -21.67
CA GLY A 160 2.54 9.07 -21.87
C GLY A 160 1.67 8.28 -22.83
N LYS A 161 2.15 7.14 -23.36
CA LYS A 161 1.43 6.35 -24.38
C LYS A 161 0.43 5.36 -23.79
N ILE A 162 0.52 5.07 -22.50
CA ILE A 162 -0.25 4.00 -21.85
C ILE A 162 -0.90 4.57 -20.58
N CYS A 163 -2.21 4.36 -20.46
CA CYS A 163 -2.98 4.77 -19.29
C CYS A 163 -2.85 3.76 -18.14
N ALA A 164 -2.86 4.25 -16.90
CA ALA A 164 -2.84 3.42 -15.68
C ALA A 164 -3.98 2.38 -15.67
N SER A 165 -5.14 2.69 -16.24
CA SER A 165 -6.30 1.80 -16.34
C SER A 165 -6.09 0.55 -17.19
N SER A 166 -5.02 0.49 -17.99
CA SER A 166 -4.66 -0.71 -18.77
C SER A 166 -4.43 -1.94 -17.89
N VAL A 167 -4.04 -1.74 -16.63
CA VAL A 167 -3.88 -2.83 -15.65
C VAL A 167 -5.23 -3.50 -15.34
N ALA A 168 -6.30 -2.71 -15.24
CA ALA A 168 -7.64 -3.22 -14.99
C ALA A 168 -8.13 -4.06 -16.17
N LYS A 169 -7.91 -3.57 -17.40
CA LYS A 169 -8.23 -4.30 -18.63
C LYS A 169 -7.47 -5.63 -18.69
N HIS A 170 -6.17 -5.63 -18.38
CA HIS A 170 -5.36 -6.85 -18.39
C HIS A 170 -5.93 -7.94 -17.47
N PHE A 171 -6.29 -7.60 -16.23
CA PHE A 171 -6.88 -8.57 -15.30
C PHE A 171 -8.29 -9.02 -15.70
N ALA A 172 -9.08 -8.17 -16.34
CA ALA A 172 -10.41 -8.55 -16.83
C ALA A 172 -10.35 -9.54 -18.00
N GLU A 173 -9.28 -9.49 -18.82
CA GLU A 173 -9.12 -10.33 -20.01
C GLU A 173 -8.40 -11.66 -19.73
N ILE A 174 -7.69 -11.78 -18.60
CA ILE A 174 -6.81 -12.93 -18.34
C ILE A 174 -7.56 -14.18 -17.88
N ASP A 175 -8.66 -14.03 -17.14
CA ASP A 175 -9.49 -15.10 -16.61
C ASP A 175 -10.90 -14.55 -16.37
N ALA A 176 -11.92 -15.16 -17.00
CA ALA A 176 -13.32 -14.74 -16.88
C ALA A 176 -13.86 -14.82 -15.43
N ALA A 177 -13.19 -15.57 -14.55
CA ALA A 177 -13.55 -15.65 -13.13
C ALA A 177 -13.01 -14.48 -12.30
N ILE A 178 -12.12 -13.64 -12.86
CA ILE A 178 -11.59 -12.44 -12.20
C ILE A 178 -12.60 -11.30 -12.34
N LYS A 179 -12.85 -10.60 -11.23
CA LYS A 179 -13.68 -9.40 -11.22
C LYS A 179 -12.81 -8.19 -10.87
N VAL A 180 -12.89 -7.15 -11.67
CA VAL A 180 -12.14 -5.91 -11.50
C VAL A 180 -13.12 -4.78 -11.18
N GLU A 181 -12.84 -4.07 -10.10
CA GLU A 181 -13.66 -2.95 -9.61
C GLU A 181 -12.76 -1.72 -9.46
N LEU A 182 -13.17 -0.58 -10.03
CA LEU A 182 -12.51 0.70 -9.77
C LEU A 182 -12.81 1.12 -8.33
N MET A 183 -11.78 1.50 -7.60
CA MET A 183 -11.85 2.02 -6.25
C MET A 183 -11.40 3.48 -6.26
N PRO A 184 -12.33 4.43 -6.43
CA PRO A 184 -11.99 5.84 -6.36
C PRO A 184 -11.44 6.19 -4.98
N THR A 185 -10.45 7.06 -4.93
CA THR A 185 -9.97 7.56 -3.64
C THR A 185 -11.04 8.42 -2.99
N ALA A 186 -11.51 8.01 -1.81
CA ALA A 186 -12.46 8.78 -1.04
C ALA A 186 -11.77 10.01 -0.43
N ILE A 187 -12.13 11.20 -0.89
CA ILE A 187 -11.69 12.47 -0.32
C ILE A 187 -12.76 12.95 0.65
N LYS A 188 -12.38 13.13 1.92
CA LYS A 188 -13.23 13.73 2.94
C LYS A 188 -12.59 15.03 3.40
N THR A 189 -13.42 16.06 3.53
CA THR A 189 -12.99 17.39 3.94
C THR A 189 -13.82 17.81 5.15
N HIS A 190 -13.16 18.42 6.13
CA HIS A 190 -13.81 19.03 7.27
C HIS A 190 -13.11 20.37 7.53
N GLN A 191 -13.84 21.33 8.07
CA GLN A 191 -13.32 22.65 8.40
C GLN A 191 -13.77 22.98 9.82
N GLU A 192 -12.80 23.31 10.67
CA GLU A 192 -13.03 23.75 12.03
C GLU A 192 -12.63 25.22 12.16
N CYS A 193 -13.43 25.99 12.89
CA CYS A 193 -13.23 27.42 13.11
C CYS A 193 -13.18 27.71 14.61
N GLY A 194 -12.40 28.73 15.01
CA GLY A 194 -12.30 29.14 16.42
C GLY A 194 -11.40 28.25 17.28
N LEU A 195 -10.63 27.34 16.67
CA LEU A 195 -9.66 26.51 17.36
C LEU A 195 -8.45 27.33 17.82
N GLN A 196 -7.94 27.01 19.01
CA GLN A 196 -6.63 27.47 19.44
C GLN A 196 -5.56 26.58 18.80
N VAL A 197 -4.91 27.09 17.75
CA VAL A 197 -3.83 26.38 17.08
C VAL A 197 -2.54 26.52 17.91
N PRO A 198 -1.89 25.42 18.31
CA PRO A 198 -0.63 25.48 19.02
C PRO A 198 0.45 26.21 18.22
N GLU A 199 1.17 27.12 18.88
CA GLU A 199 2.29 27.81 18.25
C GLU A 199 3.55 26.94 18.28
N PHE A 200 4.08 26.62 17.11
CA PHE A 200 5.30 25.82 16.94
C PHE A 200 6.41 26.68 16.32
N SER A 201 7.62 26.62 16.88
CA SER A 201 8.80 27.27 16.32
C SER A 201 9.98 26.32 16.24
N LEU A 202 10.77 26.46 15.17
CA LEU A 202 12.06 25.77 15.00
C LEU A 202 13.23 26.63 15.52
N GLY A 203 12.97 27.87 15.93
CA GLY A 203 13.97 28.84 16.38
C GLY A 203 14.05 28.96 17.90
N GLU A 204 15.17 29.50 18.38
CA GLU A 204 15.38 29.83 19.79
C GLU A 204 14.88 31.25 20.09
N ASP A 205 13.56 31.47 20.04
CA ASP A 205 12.97 32.73 20.48
C ASP A 205 12.91 32.74 22.01
N VAL A 206 13.87 33.46 22.62
CA VAL A 206 13.98 33.58 24.08
C VAL A 206 12.78 34.38 24.63
N GLY A 207 11.92 33.70 25.38
CA GLY A 207 10.83 34.32 26.14
C GLY A 207 9.41 33.97 25.68
N LYS A 208 9.24 33.17 24.62
CA LYS A 208 7.94 32.60 24.23
C LYS A 208 7.97 31.09 24.40
N GLU A 209 6.92 30.55 25.04
CA GLU A 209 6.72 29.12 25.15
C GLU A 209 6.05 28.61 23.87
N PHE A 210 6.68 27.65 23.20
CA PHE A 210 6.16 27.01 22.00
C PHE A 210 5.79 25.57 22.33
N CYS A 211 4.81 25.04 21.61
CA CYS A 211 4.51 23.62 21.72
C CYS A 211 5.68 22.78 21.21
N THR A 212 5.82 21.60 21.80
CA THR A 212 6.74 20.57 21.35
C THR A 212 6.23 19.92 20.06
N GLY A 213 7.13 19.28 19.32
CA GLY A 213 6.72 18.51 18.13
C GLY A 213 5.74 17.37 18.45
N ALA A 214 5.76 16.83 19.67
CA ALA A 214 4.83 15.79 20.11
C ALA A 214 3.42 16.36 20.30
N GLU A 215 3.29 17.50 20.98
CA GLU A 215 2.02 18.21 21.19
C GLU A 215 1.40 18.65 19.87
N LEU A 216 2.22 19.12 18.91
CA LEU A 216 1.73 19.46 17.58
C LEU A 216 1.16 18.23 16.85
N VAL A 217 1.84 17.08 16.92
CA VAL A 217 1.36 15.83 16.29
C VAL A 217 0.07 15.33 16.97
N GLU A 218 -0.04 15.46 18.29
CA GLU A 218 -1.25 15.10 19.04
C GLU A 218 -2.43 15.98 18.64
N PHE A 219 -2.24 17.30 18.58
CA PHE A 219 -3.25 18.25 18.10
C PHE A 219 -3.71 17.92 16.68
N MET A 220 -2.77 17.66 15.76
CA MET A 220 -3.11 17.23 14.39
C MET A 220 -3.88 15.91 14.37
N GLY A 221 -3.55 14.97 15.27
CA GLY A 221 -4.24 13.69 15.43
C GLY A 221 -5.68 13.85 15.90
N MET A 222 -5.91 14.70 16.90
CA MET A 222 -7.25 15.07 17.39
C MET A 222 -8.13 15.60 16.26
N LEU A 223 -7.61 16.54 15.46
CA LEU A 223 -8.33 17.08 14.31
C LEU A 223 -8.58 16.03 13.22
N ALA A 224 -7.57 15.22 12.90
CA ALA A 224 -7.68 14.17 11.89
C ALA A 224 -8.74 13.12 12.22
N LEU A 225 -8.97 12.86 13.51
CA LEU A 225 -9.94 11.88 14.01
C LEU A 225 -11.31 12.50 14.33
N SER A 226 -11.46 13.83 14.16
CA SER A 226 -12.66 14.57 14.57
C SER A 226 -13.01 14.32 16.04
N CYS A 227 -12.00 14.26 16.91
CA CYS A 227 -12.19 14.15 18.36
C CYS A 227 -12.77 15.46 18.90
N GLU A 228 -13.82 15.37 19.72
CA GLU A 228 -14.35 16.52 20.45
C GLU A 228 -13.30 16.99 21.47
N THR A 229 -13.06 18.30 21.53
CA THR A 229 -12.09 18.93 22.44
C THR A 229 -12.81 19.62 23.60
N GLU A 230 -13.89 19.02 24.11
CA GLU A 230 -14.55 19.59 25.30
C GLU A 230 -13.55 19.62 26.46
N GLU A 231 -13.44 20.80 27.11
CA GLU A 231 -12.45 21.06 28.18
C GLU A 231 -12.57 20.06 29.36
N ASP A 232 -13.72 19.41 29.52
CA ASP A 232 -14.03 18.53 30.63
C ASP A 232 -13.36 17.14 30.56
N GLU A 233 -12.86 16.70 29.40
CA GLU A 233 -12.20 15.38 29.28
C GLU A 233 -10.71 15.39 29.68
N TYR A 234 -10.08 16.56 29.76
CA TYR A 234 -8.64 16.68 30.11
C TYR A 234 -8.36 16.80 31.62
N LEU A 235 -9.39 16.82 32.48
CA LEU A 235 -9.22 16.93 33.93
C LEU A 235 -8.95 15.58 34.65
N ASN A 236 -8.76 14.49 33.92
CA ASN A 236 -8.33 13.20 34.49
C ASN A 236 -7.01 12.73 33.86
N SER A 237 -5.90 13.36 34.22
CA SER A 237 -4.56 12.78 34.19
C SER A 237 -3.66 13.45 35.22
#